data_AF-A0A2G6P360-F1
#
_entry.id   AF-A0A2G6P360-F1
#
_cell.length_a   1.000
_cell.length_b   1.000
_cell.length_c   1.000
_cell.angle_alpha   90.00
_cell.angle_beta   90.00
_cell.angle_gamma   90.00
#
_symmetry.space_group_name_H-M   'P 1'
#
loop_
_entity.id
_entity.type
_entity.pdbx_description
1 polymer ?
#
loop_
_entity_poly.entity_id
_entity_poly.type
_entity_poly.pdbx_seq_one_letter_code
_entity_poly.pdbx_strand_id
1 'polypeptide(L)'
;MLPIICFISSCEGDCKDVQIETVEWITTYENKRKDTLVSYSITQDKRKYYKSWEEIKHSITIRNNNSRYSGKFSLSLDYGYYDDSNEAEQTKTKDFNFVTIPPHKSHTFTFWSQAIYKINFNSNYTVLQRPITYNYQIRRDSLKIDTITVNSCEENIEALREKYRTIKKIYQQKSNNPQRKYK
;
A
#
# COMPACT_ATOMS: atom_id res chain seq x y z
N MET A 1 35.78 -64.18 -20.78
CA MET A 1 36.06 -63.40 -19.55
C MET A 1 36.76 -62.14 -19.96
N LEU A 2 36.06 -61.00 -19.95
CA LEU A 2 36.63 -59.70 -20.33
C LEU A 2 37.42 -59.14 -19.15
N PRO A 3 38.63 -58.58 -19.37
CA PRO A 3 39.39 -57.97 -18.30
C PRO A 3 38.68 -56.71 -17.82
N ILE A 4 38.38 -56.64 -16.53
CA ILE A 4 37.98 -55.40 -15.85
C ILE A 4 39.25 -54.56 -15.71
N ILE A 5 39.40 -53.55 -16.56
CA ILE A 5 40.51 -52.60 -16.48
C ILE A 5 40.09 -51.52 -15.48
N CYS A 6 40.57 -51.64 -14.23
CA CYS A 6 40.48 -50.58 -13.24
C CYS A 6 41.56 -49.53 -13.53
N PHE A 7 41.15 -48.37 -14.05
CA PHE A 7 42.02 -47.19 -14.10
C PHE A 7 42.05 -46.55 -12.71
N ILE A 8 43.13 -46.79 -11.97
CA ILE A 8 43.47 -46.00 -10.79
C ILE A 8 44.47 -44.94 -11.26
N SER A 9 43.99 -43.74 -11.59
CA SER A 9 44.90 -42.60 -11.76
C SER A 9 45.28 -42.10 -10.37
N SER A 10 46.54 -42.24 -9.98
CA SER A 10 47.03 -41.54 -8.80
C SER A 10 46.96 -40.05 -9.08
N CYS A 11 46.07 -39.34 -8.38
CA CYS A 11 46.28 -37.92 -8.18
C CYS A 11 47.58 -37.81 -7.37
N GLU A 12 48.65 -37.27 -7.97
CA GLU A 12 49.85 -36.88 -7.22
C GLU A 12 49.49 -35.66 -6.37
N GLY A 13 48.82 -35.92 -5.24
CA GLY A 13 48.33 -34.94 -4.30
C GLY A 13 47.25 -35.56 -3.41
N ASP A 14 47.31 -35.32 -2.09
CA ASP A 14 46.24 -35.70 -1.18
C ASP A 14 44.93 -35.02 -1.62
N CYS A 15 44.01 -35.77 -2.20
CA CYS A 15 42.62 -35.33 -2.34
C CYS A 15 42.01 -35.25 -0.95
N LYS A 16 41.72 -34.04 -0.48
CA LYS A 16 41.09 -33.81 0.81
C LYS A 16 39.72 -33.22 0.59
N ASP A 17 38.77 -33.76 1.32
CA ASP A 17 37.48 -33.12 1.50
C ASP A 17 37.68 -31.88 2.36
N VAL A 18 37.32 -30.73 1.81
CA VAL A 18 37.46 -29.43 2.46
C VAL A 18 36.08 -28.84 2.65
N GLN A 19 35.79 -28.43 3.89
CA GLN A 19 34.59 -27.65 4.17
C GLN A 19 34.83 -26.19 3.78
N ILE A 20 33.89 -25.63 3.02
CA ILE A 20 33.90 -24.22 2.66
C ILE A 20 32.58 -23.55 3.04
N GLU A 21 32.67 -22.30 3.50
CA GLU A 21 31.52 -21.42 3.70
C GLU A 21 31.02 -20.97 2.33
N THR A 22 29.81 -21.38 1.98
CA THR A 22 29.07 -20.89 0.82
C THR A 22 28.17 -19.75 1.23
N VAL A 23 28.05 -18.78 0.34
CA VAL A 23 27.29 -17.56 0.58
C VAL A 23 26.40 -17.31 -0.62
N GLU A 24 25.09 -17.32 -0.40
CA GLU A 24 24.09 -17.07 -1.43
C GLU A 24 23.28 -15.81 -1.12
N TRP A 25 23.04 -15.00 -2.16
CA TRP A 25 22.10 -13.88 -2.08
C TRP A 25 20.68 -14.40 -2.28
N ILE A 26 19.84 -14.28 -1.27
CA ILE A 26 18.43 -14.64 -1.37
C ILE A 26 17.57 -13.39 -1.36
N THR A 27 16.74 -13.25 -2.38
CA THR A 27 15.70 -12.21 -2.45
C THR A 27 14.35 -12.85 -2.17
N THR A 28 13.70 -12.44 -1.09
CA THR A 28 12.33 -12.85 -0.75
C THR A 28 11.37 -11.68 -0.93
N TYR A 29 10.13 -12.00 -1.29
CA TYR A 29 9.06 -11.02 -1.43
C TYR A 29 7.96 -11.33 -0.43
N GLU A 30 7.77 -10.43 0.53
CA GLU A 30 6.69 -10.56 1.51
C GLU A 30 5.49 -9.73 1.05
N ASN A 31 4.34 -10.39 0.87
CA ASN A 31 3.08 -9.70 0.64
C ASN A 31 2.55 -9.13 1.96
N LYS A 32 2.40 -7.80 2.03
CA LYS A 32 1.79 -7.10 3.17
C LYS A 32 0.53 -6.37 2.73
N ARG A 33 -0.32 -6.06 3.71
CA ARG A 33 -1.55 -5.27 3.52
C ARG A 33 -1.46 -3.99 4.34
N LYS A 34 -1.98 -2.90 3.78
CA LYS A 34 -2.13 -1.63 4.51
C LYS A 34 -3.45 -0.98 4.15
N ASP A 35 -4.11 -0.45 5.17
CA ASP A 35 -5.30 0.38 5.00
C ASP A 35 -4.88 1.85 4.81
N THR A 36 -5.56 2.52 3.90
CA THR A 36 -5.36 3.94 3.66
C THR A 36 -6.65 4.62 3.20
N LEU A 37 -6.64 5.95 3.21
CA LEU A 37 -7.71 6.77 2.66
C LEU A 37 -7.24 7.32 1.31
N VAL A 38 -8.13 7.31 0.32
CA VAL A 38 -7.90 8.05 -0.92
C VAL A 38 -8.02 9.56 -0.68
N SER A 39 -7.15 10.34 -1.31
CA SER A 39 -7.31 11.79 -1.36
C SER A 39 -8.56 12.14 -2.17
N TYR A 40 -9.34 13.11 -1.68
CA TYR A 40 -10.52 13.62 -2.36
C TYR A 40 -10.61 15.15 -2.22
N SER A 41 -11.49 15.75 -3.01
CA SER A 41 -11.83 17.17 -2.91
C SER A 41 -13.33 17.39 -3.11
N ILE A 42 -13.87 18.42 -2.47
CA ILE A 42 -15.21 18.93 -2.77
C ILE A 42 -15.05 19.97 -3.87
N THR A 43 -15.58 19.67 -5.05
CA THR A 43 -15.42 20.50 -6.27
C THR A 43 -16.62 21.39 -6.54
N GLN A 44 -17.75 21.08 -5.90
CA GLN A 44 -18.94 21.90 -5.96
C GLN A 44 -19.68 21.80 -4.64
N ASP A 45 -20.07 22.95 -4.10
CA ASP A 45 -21.07 23.10 -3.04
C ASP A 45 -22.08 24.14 -3.52
N LYS A 46 -23.30 23.70 -3.85
CA LYS A 46 -24.35 24.57 -4.37
C LYS A 46 -25.65 24.34 -3.62
N ARG A 47 -26.32 25.45 -3.29
CA ARG A 47 -27.66 25.49 -2.71
C ARG A 47 -28.62 26.15 -3.69
N LYS A 48 -29.79 25.57 -3.88
CA LYS A 48 -30.88 26.13 -4.69
C LYS A 48 -32.16 26.10 -3.89
N TYR A 49 -32.83 27.24 -3.78
CA TYR A 49 -34.07 27.41 -3.03
C TYR A 49 -35.27 27.21 -3.98
N TYR A 50 -36.28 26.48 -3.52
CA TYR A 50 -37.52 26.15 -4.23
C TYR A 50 -38.72 26.51 -3.34
N LYS A 51 -39.88 26.76 -3.95
CA LYS A 51 -41.16 27.14 -3.29
C LYS A 51 -40.97 28.21 -2.20
N SER A 52 -40.80 29.47 -2.58
CA SER A 52 -40.67 30.61 -1.64
C SER A 52 -39.80 30.34 -0.41
N TRP A 53 -38.64 29.70 -0.60
CA TRP A 53 -37.65 29.37 0.45
C TRP A 53 -38.00 28.19 1.37
N GLU A 54 -39.05 27.43 1.07
CA GLU A 54 -39.49 26.29 1.90
C GLU A 54 -38.65 25.02 1.70
N GLU A 55 -38.03 24.87 0.52
CA GLU A 55 -37.24 23.69 0.17
C GLU A 55 -35.87 24.12 -0.36
N ILE A 56 -34.80 23.48 0.12
CA ILE A 56 -33.43 23.72 -0.34
C ILE A 56 -32.87 22.44 -0.93
N LYS A 57 -32.48 22.53 -2.21
CA LYS A 57 -31.68 21.50 -2.87
C LYS A 57 -30.20 21.77 -2.64
N HIS A 58 -29.52 20.83 -2.00
CA HIS A 58 -28.08 20.83 -1.83
C HIS A 58 -27.45 19.93 -2.87
N SER A 59 -26.36 20.37 -3.50
CA SER A 59 -25.65 19.61 -4.53
C SER A 59 -24.16 19.64 -4.27
N ILE A 60 -23.66 18.61 -3.60
CA ILE A 60 -22.24 18.47 -3.22
C ILE A 60 -21.56 17.49 -4.16
N THR A 61 -20.48 17.93 -4.81
CA THR A 61 -19.72 17.08 -5.73
C THR A 61 -18.37 16.71 -5.14
N ILE A 62 -18.19 15.43 -4.84
CA ILE A 62 -16.92 14.87 -4.37
C ILE A 62 -16.15 14.34 -5.57
N ARG A 63 -14.88 14.74 -5.70
CA ARG A 63 -13.92 14.21 -6.66
C ARG A 63 -12.90 13.32 -5.94
N ASN A 64 -12.73 12.10 -6.44
CA ASN A 64 -11.61 11.25 -6.02
C ASN A 64 -10.33 11.72 -6.72
N ASN A 65 -9.37 12.22 -5.95
CA ASN A 65 -8.10 12.73 -6.49
C ASN A 65 -7.06 11.62 -6.66
N ASN A 66 -7.32 10.41 -6.14
CA ASN A 66 -6.42 9.29 -6.28
C ASN A 66 -6.38 8.79 -7.74
N SER A 67 -5.19 8.38 -8.19
CA SER A 67 -4.93 7.92 -9.54
C SER A 67 -5.14 6.41 -9.74
N ARG A 68 -5.18 5.64 -8.65
CA ARG A 68 -5.13 4.18 -8.71
C ARG A 68 -6.35 3.50 -8.11
N TYR A 69 -6.91 4.05 -7.05
CA TYR A 69 -7.93 3.38 -6.25
C TYR A 69 -9.24 4.14 -6.23
N SER A 70 -10.35 3.41 -6.38
CA SER A 70 -11.69 3.95 -6.12
C SER A 70 -11.88 4.16 -4.62
N GLY A 71 -12.52 5.27 -4.24
CA GLY A 71 -12.94 5.54 -2.87
C GLY A 71 -14.42 5.28 -2.67
N LYS A 72 -14.83 4.84 -1.48
CA LYS A 72 -16.25 4.75 -1.10
C LYS A 72 -16.60 5.90 -0.17
N PHE A 73 -17.53 6.74 -0.60
CA PHE A 73 -17.91 7.97 0.10
C PHE A 73 -19.40 7.96 0.42
N SER A 74 -19.76 8.48 1.58
CA SER A 74 -21.11 8.86 1.95
C SER A 74 -21.07 10.31 2.39
N LEU A 75 -22.22 10.98 2.33
CA LEU A 75 -22.35 12.33 2.82
C LEU A 75 -23.61 12.42 3.67
N SER A 76 -23.46 13.07 4.80
CA SER A 76 -24.53 13.37 5.75
C SER A 76 -24.76 14.88 5.76
N LEU A 77 -26.02 15.28 5.84
CA LEU A 77 -26.43 16.68 5.90
C LEU A 77 -27.12 16.93 7.25
N ASP A 78 -26.49 17.76 8.06
CA ASP A 78 -27.04 18.31 9.29
C ASP A 78 -27.63 19.69 8.96
N TYR A 79 -28.94 19.89 9.15
CA TYR A 79 -29.59 21.17 8.85
C TYR A 79 -30.61 21.54 9.92
N GLY A 80 -30.91 22.83 10.04
CA GLY A 80 -31.85 23.31 11.04
C GLY A 80 -31.82 24.82 11.16
N TYR A 81 -32.52 25.33 12.15
CA TYR A 81 -32.52 26.75 12.48
C TYR A 81 -32.02 26.96 13.90
N TYR A 82 -31.40 28.11 14.13
CA TYR A 82 -31.16 28.61 15.48
C TYR A 82 -32.33 29.50 15.84
N ASP A 83 -33.04 29.18 16.93
CA ASP A 83 -33.94 30.12 17.58
C ASP A 83 -33.14 30.95 18.58
N ASP A 84 -33.47 32.23 18.75
CA ASP A 84 -32.78 33.16 19.66
C ASP A 84 -32.93 32.73 21.14
N SER A 85 -33.75 31.71 21.43
CA SER A 85 -34.05 31.16 22.74
C SER A 85 -33.17 29.96 23.18
N ASN A 86 -31.92 29.85 22.71
CA ASN A 86 -30.93 28.82 23.08
C ASN A 86 -31.27 27.35 22.74
N GLU A 87 -32.46 27.05 22.20
CA GLU A 87 -32.81 25.70 21.74
C GLU A 87 -32.72 25.64 20.20
N ALA A 88 -31.62 25.09 19.70
CA ALA A 88 -31.45 24.83 18.26
C ALA A 88 -32.19 23.54 17.89
N GLU A 89 -33.27 23.63 17.12
CA GLU A 89 -33.92 22.46 16.54
C GLU A 89 -33.10 22.01 15.30
N GLN A 90 -32.19 21.05 15.52
CA GLN A 90 -31.38 20.46 14.46
C GLN A 90 -32.05 19.19 13.94
N THR A 91 -32.43 19.20 12.66
CA THR A 91 -32.91 18.01 11.96
C THR A 91 -31.76 17.39 11.18
N LYS A 92 -31.36 16.18 11.56
CA LYS A 92 -30.36 15.42 10.80
C LYS A 92 -31.07 14.62 9.71
N THR A 93 -30.69 14.79 8.45
CA THR A 93 -31.09 13.82 7.43
C THR A 93 -30.34 12.51 7.65
N LYS A 94 -30.95 11.38 7.25
CA LYS A 94 -30.27 10.08 7.22
C LYS A 94 -29.08 10.13 6.24
N ASP A 95 -27.99 9.48 6.65
CA ASP A 95 -26.80 9.29 5.83
C ASP A 95 -27.14 8.69 4.45
N PHE A 96 -26.47 9.15 3.41
CA PHE A 96 -26.55 8.50 2.11
C PHE A 96 -25.87 7.12 2.17
N ASN A 97 -26.37 6.19 1.35
CA ASN A 97 -25.62 4.96 1.08
C ASN A 97 -24.24 5.31 0.51
N PHE A 98 -23.24 4.52 0.91
CA PHE A 98 -21.89 4.68 0.38
C PHE A 98 -21.88 4.47 -1.14
N VAL A 99 -21.39 5.47 -1.88
CA VAL A 99 -21.18 5.43 -3.32
C VAL A 99 -19.69 5.23 -3.62
N THR A 100 -19.40 4.36 -4.58
CA THR A 100 -18.02 4.16 -5.05
C THR A 100 -17.69 5.18 -6.14
N ILE A 101 -16.65 5.99 -5.93
CA ILE A 101 -16.16 6.99 -6.89
C ILE A 101 -14.82 6.51 -7.48
N PRO A 102 -14.74 6.21 -8.79
CA PRO A 102 -13.51 5.77 -9.45
C PRO A 102 -12.37 6.80 -9.42
N PRO A 103 -11.11 6.39 -9.69
CA PRO A 103 -9.96 7.29 -9.78
C PRO A 103 -10.21 8.48 -10.72
N HIS A 104 -9.87 9.69 -10.29
CA HIS A 104 -10.05 10.95 -11.02
C HIS A 104 -11.48 11.26 -11.49
N LYS A 105 -12.49 10.54 -10.98
CA LYS A 105 -13.90 10.79 -11.26
C LYS A 105 -14.55 11.55 -10.12
N SER A 106 -15.72 12.10 -10.42
CA SER A 106 -16.55 12.83 -9.46
C SER A 106 -17.94 12.20 -9.37
N HIS A 107 -18.57 12.40 -8.23
CA HIS A 107 -19.97 12.07 -8.02
C HIS A 107 -20.68 13.21 -7.27
N THR A 108 -21.88 13.54 -7.70
CA THR A 108 -22.70 14.61 -7.09
C THR A 108 -23.78 13.99 -6.23
N PHE A 109 -23.68 14.23 -4.93
CA PHE A 109 -24.72 13.92 -3.96
C PHE A 109 -25.75 15.05 -3.96
N THR A 110 -27.03 14.71 -4.03
CA THR A 110 -28.13 15.66 -4.05
C THR A 110 -29.05 15.41 -2.86
N PHE A 111 -29.27 16.45 -2.05
CA PHE A 111 -30.09 16.40 -0.84
C PHE A 111 -31.21 17.43 -0.98
N TRP A 112 -32.32 17.15 -0.32
CA TRP A 112 -33.38 18.10 -0.12
C TRP A 112 -33.55 18.28 1.38
N SER A 113 -33.53 19.52 1.84
CA SER A 113 -33.89 19.90 3.20
C SER A 113 -35.07 20.84 3.16
N GLN A 114 -35.92 20.80 4.18
CA GLN A 114 -36.95 21.81 4.37
C GLN A 114 -36.35 23.00 5.12
N ALA A 115 -36.59 24.20 4.63
CA ALA A 115 -36.35 25.43 5.35
C ALA A 115 -37.71 26.00 5.74
N ILE A 116 -38.13 25.82 6.99
CA ILE A 116 -39.25 26.56 7.54
C ILE A 116 -38.86 28.05 7.44
N TYR A 117 -39.77 28.94 7.02
CA TYR A 117 -39.65 30.42 6.77
C TYR A 117 -38.85 31.25 7.83
N LYS A 118 -37.65 30.82 8.20
CA LYS A 118 -36.83 31.32 9.31
C LYS A 118 -35.50 31.82 8.74
N ILE A 119 -35.12 33.02 9.16
CA ILE A 119 -34.01 33.81 8.62
C ILE A 119 -32.64 33.14 8.87
N ASN A 120 -32.53 32.28 9.89
CA ASN A 120 -31.28 31.67 10.36
C ASN A 120 -31.17 30.16 10.04
N PHE A 121 -31.45 29.77 8.80
CA PHE A 121 -31.30 28.37 8.36
C PHE A 121 -29.84 28.02 8.08
N ASN A 122 -29.26 27.08 8.83
CA ASN A 122 -27.90 26.59 8.64
C ASN A 122 -27.90 25.15 8.11
N SER A 123 -26.90 24.80 7.32
CA SER A 123 -26.68 23.45 6.83
C SER A 123 -25.20 23.14 6.73
N ASN A 124 -24.78 22.05 7.37
CA ASN A 124 -23.42 21.54 7.37
C ASN A 124 -23.38 20.13 6.78
N TYR A 125 -22.26 19.80 6.14
CA TYR A 125 -22.06 18.51 5.50
C TYR A 125 -20.92 17.76 6.17
N THR A 126 -21.12 16.47 6.43
CA THR A 126 -20.07 15.56 6.88
C THR A 126 -19.81 14.54 5.80
N VAL A 127 -18.57 14.46 5.31
CA VAL A 127 -18.13 13.42 4.36
C VAL A 127 -17.59 12.24 5.14
N LEU A 128 -18.19 11.07 4.94
CA LEU A 128 -17.72 9.81 5.47
C LEU A 128 -17.02 9.01 4.37
N GLN A 129 -15.86 8.44 4.68
CA GLN A 129 -15.07 7.65 3.74
C GLN A 129 -14.73 6.30 4.34
N ARG A 130 -14.89 5.22 3.55
CA ARG A 130 -14.36 3.90 3.95
C ARG A 130 -12.88 3.76 3.54
N PRO A 131 -12.05 3.17 4.40
CA PRO A 131 -10.67 2.85 4.05
C PRO A 131 -10.60 1.87 2.88
N ILE A 132 -9.52 1.97 2.14
CA ILE A 132 -9.14 1.01 1.10
C ILE A 132 -7.96 0.18 1.60
N THR A 133 -8.05 -1.14 1.45
CA THR A 133 -6.94 -2.04 1.72
C THR A 133 -6.20 -2.30 0.42
N TYR A 134 -4.89 -2.04 0.38
CA TYR A 134 -4.06 -2.43 -0.75
C TYR A 134 -2.94 -3.39 -0.31
N ASN A 135 -2.60 -4.29 -1.23
CA ASN A 135 -1.49 -5.22 -1.08
C ASN A 135 -0.22 -4.56 -1.64
N TYR A 136 0.89 -4.72 -0.94
CA TYR A 136 2.21 -4.30 -1.42
C TYR A 136 3.26 -5.34 -1.06
N GLN A 137 4.29 -5.41 -1.89
CA GLN A 137 5.40 -6.33 -1.66
C GLN A 137 6.57 -5.58 -1.04
N ILE A 138 7.08 -6.13 0.06
CA ILE A 138 8.37 -5.72 0.59
C ILE A 138 9.39 -6.71 0.08
N ARG A 139 10.35 -6.21 -0.71
CA ARG A 139 11.56 -6.95 -1.06
C ARG A 139 12.45 -7.02 0.17
N ARG A 140 12.81 -8.24 0.60
CA ARG A 140 13.83 -8.47 1.61
C ARG A 140 14.97 -9.25 0.98
N ASP A 141 16.13 -8.63 0.99
CA ASP A 141 17.38 -9.29 0.61
C ASP A 141 18.06 -9.79 1.89
N SER A 142 18.51 -11.04 1.87
CA SER A 142 19.24 -11.66 2.98
C SER A 142 20.39 -12.49 2.45
N LEU A 143 21.45 -12.59 3.23
CA LEU A 143 22.56 -13.48 2.96
C LEU A 143 22.29 -14.85 3.61
N LYS A 144 22.24 -15.92 2.81
CA LYS A 144 22.26 -17.28 3.34
C LYS A 144 23.69 -17.78 3.37
N ILE A 145 24.11 -18.29 4.52
CA ILE A 145 25.45 -18.82 4.75
C ILE A 145 25.28 -20.29 5.13
N ASP A 146 25.80 -21.18 4.28
CA ASP A 146 25.78 -22.62 4.50
C ASP A 146 27.19 -23.19 4.35
N THR A 147 27.47 -24.33 4.98
CA THR A 147 28.74 -25.05 4.79
C THR A 147 28.51 -26.23 3.87
N ILE A 148 29.34 -26.35 2.83
CA ILE A 148 29.38 -27.55 1.98
C ILE A 148 30.76 -28.19 2.07
N THR A 149 30.82 -29.48 1.77
CA THR A 149 32.07 -30.22 1.58
C THR A 149 32.37 -30.28 0.08
N VAL A 150 33.58 -29.85 -0.30
CA VAL A 150 34.10 -29.86 -1.67
C VAL A 150 35.36 -30.72 -1.73
N ASN A 151 35.60 -31.39 -2.85
CA ASN A 151 36.77 -32.21 -3.05
C ASN A 151 37.89 -31.41 -3.72
N SER A 152 39.04 -31.31 -3.06
CA SER A 152 40.17 -30.48 -3.53
C SER A 152 40.78 -30.92 -4.87
N CYS A 153 40.56 -32.16 -5.30
CA CYS A 153 41.12 -32.68 -6.54
C CYS A 153 40.26 -32.36 -7.77
N GLU A 154 38.96 -32.15 -7.57
CA GLU A 154 38.03 -31.83 -8.65
C GLU A 154 37.73 -30.32 -8.71
N GLU A 155 37.85 -29.61 -7.59
CA GLU A 155 37.37 -28.25 -7.43
C GLU A 155 38.49 -27.28 -7.01
N ASN A 156 38.54 -26.12 -7.68
CA ASN A 156 39.45 -25.04 -7.27
C ASN A 156 38.91 -24.31 -6.03
N ILE A 157 39.28 -24.82 -4.85
CA ILE A 157 38.83 -24.35 -3.53
C ILE A 157 39.11 -22.86 -3.32
N GLU A 158 40.27 -22.36 -3.75
CA GLU A 158 40.67 -20.97 -3.52
C GLU A 158 39.80 -20.00 -4.34
N ALA A 159 39.50 -20.36 -5.60
CA ALA A 159 38.57 -19.61 -6.43
C ALA A 159 37.15 -19.57 -5.82
N LEU A 160 36.69 -20.68 -5.23
CA LEU A 160 35.40 -20.75 -4.54
C LEU A 160 35.37 -19.86 -3.29
N ARG A 161 36.42 -19.90 -2.46
CA ARG A 161 36.54 -19.04 -1.26
C ARG A 161 36.50 -17.56 -1.62
N GLU A 162 37.25 -17.13 -2.62
CA GLU A 162 37.26 -15.71 -3.02
C GLU A 162 35.94 -15.28 -3.66
N LYS A 163 35.26 -16.18 -4.41
CA LYS A 163 33.90 -15.95 -4.92
C LYS A 163 32.92 -15.67 -3.78
N TYR A 164 32.84 -16.52 -2.77
CA TYR A 164 31.91 -16.34 -1.66
C TYR A 164 32.27 -15.15 -0.77
N ARG A 165 33.56 -14.87 -0.59
CA ARG A 165 34.04 -13.64 0.06
C ARG A 165 33.59 -12.39 -0.66
N THR A 166 33.63 -12.39 -1.99
CA THR A 166 33.18 -11.28 -2.83
C THR A 166 31.67 -11.03 -2.66
N ILE A 167 30.86 -12.09 -2.66
CA ILE A 167 29.40 -11.98 -2.43
C ILE A 167 29.11 -11.36 -1.06
N LYS A 168 29.79 -11.82 0.00
CA LYS A 168 29.66 -11.31 1.37
C LYS A 168 30.03 -9.82 1.46
N LYS A 169 31.14 -9.41 0.82
CA LYS A 169 31.56 -8.00 0.73
C LYS A 169 30.51 -7.14 0.02
N ILE A 170 29.98 -7.58 -1.12
CA ILE A 170 28.95 -6.84 -1.88
C ILE A 170 27.69 -6.65 -1.04
N TYR A 171 27.28 -7.67 -0.26
CA TYR A 171 26.14 -7.56 0.64
C TYR A 171 26.37 -6.54 1.75
N GLN A 172 27.51 -6.60 2.43
CA GLN A 172 27.85 -5.64 3.48
C GLN A 172 27.88 -4.20 2.95
N GLN A 173 28.44 -3.99 1.75
CA GLN A 173 28.43 -2.68 1.08
C GLN A 173 27.01 -2.18 0.80
N LYS A 174 26.10 -3.06 0.36
CA LYS A 174 24.70 -2.69 0.11
C LYS A 174 23.90 -2.46 1.40
N SER A 175 24.10 -3.29 2.41
CA SER A 175 23.43 -3.18 3.72
C SER A 175 23.85 -1.92 4.48
N ASN A 176 25.12 -1.53 4.40
CA ASN A 176 25.67 -0.38 5.12
C ASN A 176 25.50 0.95 4.37
N ASN A 177 24.90 0.95 3.17
CA ASN A 177 24.68 2.16 2.39
C ASN A 177 23.17 2.50 2.32
N PRO A 178 22.61 3.16 3.34
CA PRO A 178 21.17 3.47 3.41
C PRO A 178 20.69 4.50 2.36
N GLN A 179 21.59 5.07 1.54
CA GLN A 179 21.26 6.13 0.57
C GLN A 179 20.51 5.65 -0.70
N ARG A 180 20.14 4.36 -0.80
CA ARG A 180 19.21 3.86 -1.83
C ARG A 180 17.82 3.53 -1.29
N LYS A 181 17.38 4.20 -0.22
CA LYS A 181 15.94 4.26 0.11
C LYS A 181 15.28 5.32 -0.78
N TYR A 182 14.81 4.86 -1.95
CA TYR A 182 13.72 5.42 -2.74
C TYR A 182 13.73 6.95 -2.99
N LYS A 183 14.16 7.35 -4.20
CA LYS A 183 13.59 8.51 -4.90
C LYS A 183 12.35 8.04 -5.67
#